data_AF-A0A2E3PKB7-F1
#
_entry.id   AF-A0A2E3PKB7-F1
#
_cell.length_a   1.000
_cell.length_b   1.000
_cell.length_c   1.000
_cell.angle_alpha   90.00
_cell.angle_beta   90.00
_cell.angle_gamma   90.00
#
_symmetry.space_group_name_H-M   'P 1'
#
loop_
_entity.id
_entity.type
_entity.pdbx_description
1 polymer ?
#
loop_
_entity_poly.entity_id
_entity_poly.type
_entity_poly.pdbx_seq_one_letter_code
_entity_poly.pdbx_strand_id
1 'polypeptide(L)'
;LLARDVPKRGGHFGAPVRRYAMALGCEVKHAGALVYADGLDLGRDGAFEPIGISCRICERTNCHQRSVPPLEKRLSIHPERRDVLPYELE
;
A
#
# COMPACT_ATOMS: atom_id res chain seq x y z
N LEU A 1 -8.99 2.29 -4.42
CA LEU A 1 -8.44 3.59 -3.99
C LEU A 1 -7.97 4.32 -5.24
N LEU A 2 -8.27 5.60 -5.39
CA LEU A 2 -7.82 6.43 -6.50
C LEU A 2 -6.83 7.44 -5.96
N ALA A 3 -5.74 7.70 -6.67
CA ALA A 3 -4.77 8.70 -6.28
C ALA A 3 -4.24 9.46 -7.49
N ARG A 4 -3.88 10.72 -7.28
CA ARG A 4 -3.31 11.59 -8.32
C ARG A 4 -2.26 12.51 -7.73
N ASP A 5 -1.19 12.75 -8.50
CA ASP A 5 -0.22 13.78 -8.17
C ASP A 5 -0.78 15.17 -8.50
N VAL A 6 -0.57 16.12 -7.58
CA VAL A 6 -1.01 17.50 -7.73
C VAL A 6 0.19 18.42 -7.56
N PRO A 7 0.76 18.95 -8.66
CA PRO A 7 1.83 19.93 -8.61
C PRO A 7 1.26 21.33 -8.39
N LYS A 8 1.77 22.04 -7.37
CA LYS A 8 1.51 23.45 -7.11
C LYS A 8 2.75 24.27 -7.48
N ARG A 9 2.76 24.78 -8.71
CA ARG A 9 3.87 25.59 -9.27
C ARG A 9 3.94 26.96 -8.58
N GLY A 10 5.14 27.50 -8.46
CA GLY A 10 5.33 28.90 -8.05
C GLY A 10 5.02 29.86 -9.21
N GLY A 11 4.71 31.12 -8.88
CA GLY A 11 4.29 32.13 -9.85
C GLY A 11 5.41 32.75 -10.69
N HIS A 12 6.63 32.20 -10.65
CA HIS A 12 7.77 32.71 -11.43
C HIS A 12 8.66 31.56 -11.94
N PHE A 13 9.45 31.86 -12.97
CA PHE A 13 10.43 30.93 -13.51
C PHE A 13 11.49 30.57 -12.46
N GLY A 14 11.84 29.27 -12.37
CA GLY A 14 12.78 28.74 -11.37
C GLY A 14 12.22 28.53 -9.96
N ALA A 15 10.95 28.88 -9.71
CA ALA A 15 10.34 28.66 -8.40
C ALA A 15 10.23 27.16 -8.06
N PRO A 16 10.49 26.74 -6.80
CA PRO A 16 10.28 25.36 -6.37
C PRO A 16 8.83 24.90 -6.61
N VAL A 17 8.68 23.68 -7.13
CA VAL A 17 7.37 23.06 -7.34
C VAL A 17 7.04 22.16 -6.16
N ARG A 18 5.99 22.49 -5.41
CA ARG A 18 5.45 21.61 -4.38
C ARG A 18 4.61 20.53 -5.04
N ARG A 19 4.82 19.27 -4.66
CA ARG A 19 4.04 18.13 -5.17
C ARG A 19 3.32 17.45 -4.02
N TYR A 20 2.05 17.15 -4.24
CA TYR A 20 1.21 16.40 -3.31
C TYR A 20 0.71 15.14 -4.02
N ALA A 21 0.35 14.11 -3.26
CA ALA A 21 -0.48 13.01 -3.75
C ALA A 21 -1.82 13.09 -3.03
N MET A 22 -2.91 13.27 -3.78
CA MET A 22 -4.25 13.28 -3.24
C MET A 22 -4.90 11.93 -3.51
N ALA A 23 -5.46 11.31 -2.47
CA ALA A 23 -6.11 10.01 -2.56
C ALA A 23 -7.57 10.09 -2.09
N LEU A 24 -8.44 9.33 -2.76
CA LEU A 24 -9.84 9.15 -2.39
C LEU A 24 -10.14 7.65 -2.30
N GLY A 25 -10.89 7.28 -1.27
CA GLY A 25 -11.30 5.90 -1.01
C GLY A 25 -12.73 5.85 -0.49
N CYS A 26 -13.40 4.74 -0.81
CA CYS A 26 -14.71 4.38 -0.29
C CYS A 26 -14.73 2.87 -0.04
N GLU A 27 -15.76 2.38 0.65
CA GLU A 27 -16.03 0.94 0.71
C GLU A 27 -16.28 0.38 -0.70
N VAL A 28 -15.87 -0.87 -0.95
CA VAL A 28 -16.00 -1.53 -2.26
C VAL A 28 -17.46 -1.59 -2.73
N LYS A 29 -18.41 -1.75 -1.81
CA LYS A 29 -19.86 -1.75 -2.10
C LYS A 29 -20.35 -0.46 -2.79
N HIS A 30 -19.60 0.64 -2.68
CA HIS A 30 -19.92 1.92 -3.31
C HIS A 30 -19.12 2.19 -4.59
N ALA A 31 -18.15 1.33 -4.93
CA ALA A 31 -17.25 1.56 -6.05
C ALA A 31 -17.98 1.64 -7.40
N GLY A 32 -19.09 0.91 -7.58
CA GLY A 32 -19.91 0.96 -8.80
C GLY A 32 -20.53 2.32 -9.12
N ALA A 33 -20.51 3.29 -8.18
CA ALA A 33 -20.91 4.67 -8.42
C ALA A 33 -19.77 5.56 -8.95
N LEU A 34 -18.56 5.02 -9.12
CA LEU A 34 -17.39 5.74 -9.59
C LEU A 34 -17.03 5.28 -11.01
N VAL A 35 -16.89 6.22 -11.95
CA VAL A 35 -16.43 5.94 -13.34
C VAL A 35 -15.11 5.17 -13.39
N TYR A 36 -14.26 5.32 -12.37
CA TYR A 36 -12.98 4.59 -12.30
C TYR A 36 -13.11 3.12 -11.91
N ALA A 37 -14.31 2.66 -11.54
CA ALA A 37 -14.60 1.25 -11.31
C ALA A 37 -15.09 0.53 -12.59
N ASP A 38 -15.30 1.25 -13.68
CA ASP A 38 -15.79 0.68 -14.93
C ASP A 38 -14.84 -0.42 -15.43
N GLY A 39 -15.40 -1.61 -15.68
CA GLY A 39 -14.66 -2.78 -16.16
C GLY A 39 -13.87 -3.54 -15.09
N LEU A 40 -13.92 -3.13 -13.82
CA LEU A 40 -13.30 -3.88 -12.72
C LEU A 40 -14.22 -5.01 -12.22
N ASP A 41 -13.66 -6.19 -12.02
CA ASP A 41 -14.34 -7.32 -11.38
C ASP A 41 -14.30 -7.14 -9.85
N LEU A 42 -15.25 -6.38 -9.31
CA LEU A 42 -15.33 -6.07 -7.89
C LEU A 42 -15.86 -7.23 -7.02
N GLY A 43 -16.40 -8.28 -7.64
CA GLY A 43 -16.94 -9.45 -6.93
C GLY A 43 -15.91 -10.55 -6.69
N ARG A 44 -14.75 -10.47 -7.33
CA ARG A 44 -13.66 -11.43 -7.18
C ARG A 44 -12.72 -11.00 -6.07
N ASP A 45 -12.90 -11.55 -4.88
CA ASP A 45 -12.07 -11.24 -3.70
C ASP A 45 -10.56 -11.40 -3.96
N GLY A 46 -10.17 -12.41 -4.73
CA GLY A 46 -8.77 -12.63 -5.11
C GLY A 46 -8.16 -11.59 -6.07
N ALA A 47 -8.95 -10.65 -6.58
CA ALA A 47 -8.46 -9.53 -7.40
C ALA A 47 -8.00 -8.33 -6.57
N PHE A 48 -8.36 -8.28 -5.27
CA PHE A 48 -7.92 -7.21 -4.39
C PHE A 48 -6.50 -7.47 -3.88
N GLU A 49 -5.64 -6.48 -4.04
CA GLU A 49 -4.30 -6.55 -3.46
C GLU A 49 -4.41 -6.49 -1.93
N PRO A 50 -3.90 -7.51 -1.20
CA PRO A 50 -3.83 -7.42 0.23
C PRO A 50 -2.86 -6.29 0.60
N ILE A 51 -3.33 -5.33 1.38
CA ILE A 51 -2.52 -4.23 1.92
C ILE A 51 -2.67 -4.16 3.45
N GLY A 52 -1.68 -3.57 4.12
CA GLY A 52 -1.72 -3.31 5.56
C GLY A 52 -1.56 -1.82 5.85
N ILE A 53 -1.92 -1.40 7.06
CA ILE A 53 -1.84 0.01 7.48
C ILE A 53 -0.38 0.50 7.61
N SER A 54 0.50 -0.31 8.20
CA SER A 54 1.94 -0.09 8.22
C SER A 54 2.66 -1.39 8.54
N CYS A 55 3.92 -1.54 8.11
CA CYS A 55 4.69 -2.76 8.39
C CYS A 55 4.81 -3.07 9.89
N ARG A 56 4.88 -2.04 10.76
CA ARG A 56 5.09 -2.22 12.21
C ARG A 56 3.91 -2.86 12.94
N ILE A 57 2.71 -2.79 12.39
CA ILE A 57 1.48 -3.32 13.01
C ILE A 57 0.67 -4.19 12.04
N CYS A 58 1.21 -4.52 10.86
CA CYS A 58 0.53 -5.35 9.89
C CYS A 58 0.66 -6.83 10.26
N GLU A 59 -0.48 -7.51 10.43
CA GLU A 59 -0.60 -8.92 10.84
C GLU A 59 -0.24 -9.94 9.75
N ARG A 60 -0.11 -9.52 8.49
CA ARG A 60 0.16 -10.42 7.36
C ARG A 60 1.51 -11.13 7.51
N THR A 61 1.52 -12.45 7.52
CA THR A 61 2.76 -13.23 7.72
C THR A 61 3.59 -13.37 6.44
N ASN A 62 2.97 -13.34 5.27
CA ASN A 62 3.58 -13.63 3.96
C ASN A 62 3.79 -12.39 3.06
N CYS A 63 4.01 -11.22 3.63
CA CYS A 63 4.21 -9.98 2.86
C CYS A 63 5.67 -9.79 2.42
N HIS A 64 5.99 -10.13 1.17
CA HIS A 64 7.34 -9.99 0.60
C HIS A 64 7.83 -8.53 0.46
N GLN A 65 6.93 -7.54 0.51
CA GLN A 65 7.27 -6.10 0.48
C GLN A 65 7.48 -5.50 1.87
N ARG A 66 7.48 -6.31 2.93
CA ARG A 66 7.62 -5.83 4.30
C ARG A 66 8.96 -5.14 4.52
N SER A 67 8.91 -3.85 4.85
CA SER A 67 10.11 -3.03 5.04
C SER A 67 10.71 -3.13 6.44
N VAL A 68 9.89 -3.37 7.47
CA VAL A 68 10.34 -3.51 8.87
C VAL A 68 9.55 -4.60 9.61
N PRO A 69 10.14 -5.25 10.63
CA PRO A 69 9.43 -6.23 11.45
C PRO A 69 8.24 -5.60 12.21
N PRO A 70 7.14 -6.36 12.42
CA PRO A 70 6.07 -5.94 13.32
C PRO A 70 6.54 -5.89 14.78
N LEU A 71 5.92 -5.01 15.59
CA LEU A 71 6.26 -4.85 17.00
C LEU A 71 5.69 -5.97 17.89
N GLU A 72 4.52 -6.50 17.54
CA GLU A 72 3.76 -7.44 18.37
C GLU A 72 3.86 -8.90 17.89
N LYS A 73 4.83 -9.20 17.02
CA LYS A 73 5.05 -10.54 16.48
C LYS A 73 6.40 -11.09 16.89
N ARG A 74 6.45 -12.38 17.17
CA ARG A 74 7.72 -13.09 17.35
C ARG A 74 8.34 -13.32 15.97
N LEU A 75 9.66 -13.21 15.94
CA LEU A 75 10.46 -13.36 14.72
C LEU A 75 11.30 -14.62 14.86
N SER A 76 11.21 -15.50 13.87
CA SER A 76 12.20 -16.57 13.68
C SER A 76 13.26 -16.08 12.70
N ILE A 77 14.53 -16.30 13.03
CA ILE A 77 15.67 -15.98 12.17
C ILE A 77 16.46 -17.27 11.97
N HIS A 78 16.65 -17.64 10.71
CA HIS A 78 17.40 -18.80 10.27
C HIS A 78 18.73 -18.35 9.63
N PRO A 79 19.85 -18.35 10.37
CA PRO A 79 21.13 -17.78 9.89
C PRO A 79 21.67 -18.43 8.61
N GLU A 80 21.30 -19.68 8.36
CA GLU A 80 21.68 -20.50 7.21
C GLU A 80 20.81 -20.27 5.96
N ARG A 81 19.71 -19.51 6.09
CA ARG A 81 18.75 -19.25 5.01
C ARG A 81 18.82 -17.79 4.58
N ARG A 82 18.70 -17.56 3.26
CA ARG A 82 18.59 -16.23 2.66
C ARG A 82 17.29 -16.12 1.88
N ASP A 83 16.28 -15.58 2.55
CA ASP A 83 14.96 -15.32 1.97
C ASP A 83 14.78 -13.84 1.59
N VAL A 84 13.64 -13.50 0.96
CA VAL A 84 13.30 -12.11 0.60
C VAL A 84 13.29 -11.20 1.83
N LEU A 85 12.80 -11.74 2.96
CA LEU A 85 12.91 -11.12 4.27
C LEU A 85 13.92 -11.92 5.11
N PRO A 86 14.72 -11.27 5.96
CA PRO A 86 15.72 -11.96 6.79
C PRO A 86 15.13 -12.63 8.05
N TYR A 87 13.80 -12.70 8.15
CA TYR A 87 13.07 -13.29 9.27
C TYR A 87 11.72 -13.82 8.79
N GLU A 88 11.18 -14.79 9.53
CA GLU A 88 9.81 -15.29 9.41
C GLU A 88 8.99 -14.80 10.61
N LEU A 89 7.69 -14.59 10.41
CA LEU A 89 6.76 -14.22 11.49
C LEU A 89 6.10 -15.47 12.06
N GLU A 90 6.10 -15.60 13.39
CA GLU A 90 5.33 -16.63 14.11
C GLU A 90 3.85 -16.21 14.33
#